data_AF-A0A935GD01-F1
#
_entry.id   AF-A0A935GD01-F1
#
_cell.length_a   1.000
_cell.length_b   1.000
_cell.length_c   1.000
_cell.angle_alpha   90.00
_cell.angle_beta   90.00
_cell.angle_gamma   90.00
#
_symmetry.space_group_name_H-M   'P 1'
#
loop_
_entity.id
_entity.type
_entity.pdbx_description
1 polymer ?
#
loop_
_entity_poly.entity_id
_entity_poly.type
_entity_poly.pdbx_seq_one_letter_code
_entity_poly.pdbx_strand_id
1 'polypeptide(L)'
;MKKYITIYFIFNLLIITHINAQTYVVTHNINWFSHNQDMWGPGGTPIIMDQDINFFDVEFGPYSTTIGGITDMGLLGEWGAELDLDAWFRLGSHLGIHGFTTGYVNVDYPVRIRMTIPNNNTFCPGDTLKIHSQYDILTGWNLNTYFPEAGVIGLYLDFGFNLDFDATICVYSCFDASIIDVNIPYDTIPILELNSLTGVFTYPCFDPGSFPPITICHNQILPIIFDVPIIGLTGSITLPYVETHDWKDVVDVCEQNLYAQGSNTWINLGIDVIQILSTLAGFIPPPAGPAIQSFLAILDGSIDIAIVHIQYSLFSAYFTIKSTMIQNFSFKPKIWNKLSFPTPIEYFVTDPTMNDSIIEQNISNEIDFLACQDLYFKWPLP
;
A
#
# COMPACT_ATOMS: atom_id res chain seq x y z
N MET A 1 -3.39 51.80 -71.34
CA MET A 1 -2.50 52.09 -70.18
C MET A 1 -3.25 52.41 -68.88
N LYS A 2 -4.34 53.21 -68.87
CA LYS A 2 -5.09 53.53 -67.64
C LYS A 2 -5.66 52.33 -66.86
N LYS A 3 -6.16 51.27 -67.53
CA LYS A 3 -6.73 50.06 -66.88
C LYS A 3 -5.70 49.23 -66.09
N TYR A 4 -4.44 49.20 -66.51
CA TYR A 4 -3.39 48.42 -65.82
C TYR A 4 -2.89 49.11 -64.55
N ILE A 5 -2.94 50.43 -64.50
CA ILE A 5 -2.58 51.23 -63.32
C ILE A 5 -3.61 51.02 -62.20
N THR A 6 -4.90 50.96 -62.53
CA THR A 6 -5.97 50.72 -61.54
C THR A 6 -5.90 49.32 -60.94
N ILE A 7 -5.57 48.30 -61.73
CA ILE A 7 -5.39 46.92 -61.25
C ILE A 7 -4.16 46.82 -60.34
N TYR A 8 -3.06 47.49 -60.68
CA TYR A 8 -1.86 47.51 -59.83
C TYR A 8 -2.11 48.22 -58.49
N PHE A 9 -2.94 49.27 -58.48
CA PHE A 9 -3.31 49.98 -57.26
C PHE A 9 -4.24 49.17 -56.35
N ILE A 10 -5.20 48.43 -56.93
CA ILE A 10 -6.08 47.51 -56.18
C ILE A 10 -5.30 46.31 -55.64
N PHE A 11 -4.33 45.78 -56.40
CA PHE A 11 -3.47 44.68 -55.97
C PHE A 11 -2.53 45.10 -54.82
N ASN A 12 -2.00 46.34 -54.84
CA ASN A 12 -1.23 46.87 -53.73
C ASN A 12 -2.09 47.16 -52.48
N LEU A 13 -3.35 47.59 -52.65
CA LEU A 13 -4.27 47.77 -51.51
C LEU A 13 -4.67 46.45 -50.85
N LEU A 14 -4.77 45.36 -51.61
CA LEU A 14 -5.07 44.01 -51.09
C LEU A 14 -3.86 43.34 -50.40
N ILE A 15 -2.63 43.83 -50.61
CA ILE A 15 -1.44 43.33 -49.90
C ILE A 15 -1.29 43.99 -48.52
N ILE A 16 -1.93 45.16 -48.30
CA ILE A 16 -1.87 45.90 -47.03
C ILE A 16 -2.78 45.28 -45.95
N THR A 17 -3.66 44.34 -46.28
CA THR A 17 -4.55 43.69 -45.30
C THR A 17 -3.87 42.62 -44.42
N HIS A 18 -2.54 42.52 -44.46
CA HIS A 18 -1.73 41.63 -43.61
C HIS A 18 -0.72 42.37 -42.73
N ILE A 19 -1.04 43.59 -42.27
CA ILE A 19 -0.27 44.23 -41.19
C ILE A 19 -0.57 43.45 -39.90
N ASN A 20 0.29 42.48 -39.60
CA ASN A 20 0.35 41.91 -38.26
C ASN A 20 0.66 43.06 -37.28
N ALA A 21 -0.19 43.24 -36.27
CA ALA A 21 0.15 44.10 -35.15
C ALA A 21 1.51 43.67 -34.61
N GLN A 22 2.43 44.62 -34.44
CA GLN A 22 3.74 44.29 -33.87
C GLN A 22 3.50 43.82 -32.43
N THR A 23 4.12 42.73 -32.02
CA THR A 23 3.99 42.15 -30.68
C THR A 23 5.35 42.09 -30.01
N TYR A 24 5.36 42.01 -28.69
CA TYR A 24 6.55 41.71 -27.89
C TYR A 24 6.25 40.56 -26.94
N VAL A 25 7.28 39.82 -26.55
CA VAL A 25 7.17 38.66 -25.67
C VAL A 25 7.74 39.01 -24.30
N VAL A 26 6.91 38.93 -23.27
CA VAL A 26 7.34 38.97 -21.88
C VAL A 26 7.60 37.53 -21.43
N THR A 27 8.75 37.29 -20.82
CA THR A 27 9.14 35.96 -20.32
C THR A 27 9.37 36.01 -18.81
N HIS A 28 8.71 35.12 -18.08
CA HIS A 28 8.93 34.90 -16.66
C HIS A 28 9.42 33.48 -16.43
N ASN A 29 10.61 33.34 -15.85
CA ASN A 29 11.09 32.05 -15.36
C ASN A 29 10.77 31.98 -13.87
N ILE A 30 10.02 30.96 -13.45
CA ILE A 30 9.64 30.76 -12.06
C ILE A 30 10.09 29.36 -11.66
N ASN A 31 10.84 29.25 -10.57
CA ASN A 31 11.27 27.98 -10.04
C ASN A 31 10.37 27.60 -8.85
N TRP A 32 9.26 26.91 -9.11
CA TRP A 32 8.45 26.37 -8.03
C TRP A 32 9.06 25.08 -7.51
N PHE A 33 9.06 24.94 -6.20
CA PHE A 33 9.48 23.73 -5.52
C PHE A 33 8.67 23.53 -4.25
N SER A 34 8.55 22.28 -3.84
CA SER A 34 8.01 21.89 -2.56
C SER A 34 8.79 20.68 -2.06
N HIS A 35 9.44 20.83 -0.91
CA HIS A 35 10.27 19.78 -0.32
C HIS A 35 9.69 19.35 1.03
N ASN A 36 9.99 18.11 1.42
CA ASN A 36 9.58 17.46 2.65
C ASN A 36 8.05 17.48 2.85
N GLN A 37 7.28 17.33 1.76
CA GLN A 37 5.83 17.14 1.88
C GLN A 37 5.54 15.72 2.31
N ASP A 38 4.70 15.55 3.33
CA ASP A 38 4.27 14.22 3.76
C ASP A 38 3.60 13.48 2.59
N MET A 39 3.99 12.22 2.40
CA MET A 39 3.46 11.37 1.31
C MET A 39 1.96 11.13 1.43
N TRP A 40 1.40 11.23 2.63
CA TRP A 40 0.04 10.79 2.93
C TRP A 40 -0.94 11.94 3.19
N GLY A 41 -0.51 13.18 3.03
CA GLY A 41 -1.43 14.32 3.01
C GLY A 41 -0.80 15.65 3.41
N PRO A 42 -1.39 16.77 2.97
CA PRO A 42 -0.93 18.09 3.39
C PRO A 42 -1.29 18.35 4.86
N GLY A 43 -0.32 18.80 5.66
CA GLY A 43 -0.57 19.39 6.97
C GLY A 43 -0.58 18.42 8.15
N GLY A 44 0.62 18.09 8.64
CA GLY A 44 0.96 17.90 10.06
C GLY A 44 0.31 16.75 10.85
N THR A 45 -0.69 16.06 10.30
CA THR A 45 -1.30 14.84 10.87
C THR A 45 -0.92 13.69 9.95
N PRO A 46 0.19 12.99 10.24
CA PRO A 46 0.70 11.95 9.37
C PRO A 46 -0.29 10.78 9.37
N ILE A 47 -0.72 10.32 8.19
CA ILE A 47 -1.34 8.98 8.10
C ILE A 47 -0.18 8.00 8.23
N ILE A 48 -0.18 7.23 9.31
CA ILE A 48 0.84 6.22 9.57
C ILE A 48 0.48 4.92 8.85
N MET A 49 1.49 4.15 8.47
CA MET A 49 1.34 2.86 7.80
C MET A 49 0.98 1.73 8.78
N ASP A 50 0.67 2.07 10.03
CA ASP A 50 0.46 1.13 11.10
C ASP A 50 -0.85 0.35 10.86
N GLN A 51 -0.74 -0.96 10.68
CA GLN A 51 -1.86 -1.83 10.35
C GLN A 51 -1.60 -3.26 10.84
N ASP A 52 -2.68 -3.90 11.29
CA ASP A 52 -2.74 -5.33 11.57
C ASP A 52 -3.65 -5.99 10.54
N ILE A 53 -3.08 -6.90 9.75
CA ILE A 53 -3.78 -7.62 8.69
C ILE A 53 -4.03 -9.03 9.18
N ASN A 54 -5.27 -9.34 9.52
CA ASN A 54 -5.68 -10.70 9.85
C ASN A 54 -5.82 -11.54 8.56
N PHE A 55 -5.12 -12.66 8.47
CA PHE A 55 -5.24 -13.58 7.34
C PHE A 55 -6.38 -14.57 7.52
N PHE A 56 -6.50 -15.15 8.71
CA PHE A 56 -7.57 -16.06 9.07
C PHE A 56 -7.68 -16.15 10.59
N ASP A 57 -8.86 -16.50 11.07
CA ASP A 57 -9.15 -16.83 12.46
C ASP A 57 -10.25 -17.89 12.45
N VAL A 58 -9.90 -19.11 12.85
CA VAL A 58 -10.77 -20.28 12.82
C VAL A 58 -10.92 -20.79 14.24
N GLU A 59 -12.17 -20.97 14.64
CA GLU A 59 -12.54 -21.49 15.95
C GLU A 59 -13.38 -22.75 15.79
N PHE A 60 -13.12 -23.74 16.63
CA PHE A 60 -13.86 -24.99 16.76
C PHE A 60 -14.15 -25.24 18.24
N GLY A 61 -15.41 -25.51 18.56
CA GLY A 61 -15.86 -25.74 19.93
C GLY A 61 -16.42 -24.50 20.62
N PRO A 62 -16.62 -24.55 21.95
CA PRO A 62 -16.40 -25.71 22.81
C PRO A 62 -17.38 -26.86 22.48
N TYR A 63 -16.85 -28.07 22.36
CA TYR A 63 -17.63 -29.31 22.27
C TYR A 63 -17.42 -30.11 23.53
N SER A 64 -18.52 -30.50 24.15
CA SER A 64 -18.55 -31.40 25.30
C SER A 64 -19.50 -32.53 24.97
N THR A 65 -19.04 -33.77 25.05
CA THR A 65 -19.88 -34.94 24.82
C THR A 65 -19.48 -36.08 25.74
N THR A 66 -20.50 -36.74 26.25
CA THR A 66 -20.39 -37.98 27.03
C THR A 66 -20.93 -39.13 26.21
N ILE A 67 -20.17 -40.21 26.06
CA ILE A 67 -20.56 -41.42 25.34
C ILE A 67 -20.58 -42.60 26.31
N GLY A 68 -21.72 -43.27 26.39
CA GLY A 68 -21.90 -44.41 27.27
C GLY A 68 -22.85 -44.08 28.41
N GLY A 69 -22.67 -44.74 29.54
CA GLY A 69 -23.44 -44.47 30.74
C GLY A 69 -23.17 -45.48 31.84
N ILE A 70 -23.17 -44.97 33.06
CA ILE A 70 -23.01 -45.76 34.27
C ILE A 70 -24.39 -45.89 34.94
N THR A 71 -24.75 -47.12 35.31
CA THR A 71 -25.98 -47.41 36.03
C THR A 71 -25.67 -47.92 37.43
N ASP A 72 -26.25 -47.27 38.43
CA ASP A 72 -26.21 -47.77 39.81
C ASP A 72 -27.25 -48.90 39.97
N MET A 73 -26.77 -50.09 40.37
CA MET A 73 -27.60 -51.26 40.64
C MET A 73 -27.82 -51.51 42.14
N GLY A 74 -27.58 -50.50 42.99
CA GLY A 74 -27.80 -50.53 44.43
C GLY A 74 -26.80 -51.45 45.14
N LEU A 75 -27.27 -52.60 45.67
CA LEU A 75 -26.42 -53.54 46.41
C LEU A 75 -25.33 -54.20 45.55
N LEU A 76 -25.47 -54.13 44.22
CA LEU A 76 -24.48 -54.66 43.28
C LEU A 76 -23.42 -53.61 42.89
N GLY A 77 -23.53 -52.35 43.35
CA GLY A 77 -22.63 -51.25 43.00
C GLY A 77 -22.93 -50.64 41.63
N GLU A 78 -22.01 -49.80 41.16
CA GLU A 78 -22.10 -49.11 39.88
C GLU A 78 -21.52 -49.96 38.75
N TRP A 79 -22.25 -50.02 37.63
CA TRP A 79 -21.88 -50.81 36.45
C TRP A 79 -22.05 -49.99 35.19
N GLY A 80 -21.01 -49.95 34.37
CA GLY A 80 -21.05 -49.29 33.07
C GLY A 80 -19.69 -48.74 32.66
N ALA A 81 -19.68 -48.05 31.53
CA ALA A 81 -18.53 -47.33 31.05
C ALA A 81 -19.01 -46.02 30.41
N GLU A 82 -18.27 -44.97 30.66
CA GLU A 82 -18.52 -43.62 30.19
C GLU A 82 -17.21 -43.05 29.64
N LEU A 83 -17.32 -42.32 28.54
CA LEU A 83 -16.22 -41.59 27.93
C LEU A 83 -16.64 -40.13 27.84
N ASP A 84 -15.83 -39.25 28.41
CA ASP A 84 -16.06 -37.81 28.40
C ASP A 84 -15.03 -37.15 27.49
N LEU A 85 -15.51 -36.29 26.59
CA LEU A 85 -14.68 -35.55 25.65
C LEU A 85 -15.04 -34.07 25.72
N ASP A 86 -14.07 -33.25 26.12
CA ASP A 86 -14.13 -31.80 26.10
C ASP A 86 -13.04 -31.23 25.19
N ALA A 87 -13.46 -30.63 24.07
CA ALA A 87 -12.55 -30.14 23.05
C ALA A 87 -12.89 -28.72 22.56
N TRP A 88 -11.87 -27.88 22.46
CA TRP A 88 -11.90 -26.65 21.66
C TRP A 88 -10.56 -26.39 21.00
N PHE A 89 -10.58 -25.67 19.89
CA PHE A 89 -9.39 -25.32 19.11
C PHE A 89 -9.60 -23.94 18.49
N ARG A 90 -8.58 -23.08 18.55
CA ARG A 90 -8.56 -21.81 17.84
C ARG A 90 -7.21 -21.61 17.19
N LEU A 91 -7.24 -21.21 15.92
CA LEU A 91 -6.05 -20.92 15.14
C LEU A 91 -6.31 -19.70 14.27
N GLY A 92 -5.45 -18.70 14.40
CA GLY A 92 -5.42 -17.52 13.57
C GLY A 92 -4.00 -17.12 13.18
N SER A 93 -3.87 -16.21 12.22
CA SER A 93 -2.59 -15.61 11.87
C SER A 93 -2.80 -14.18 11.39
N HIS A 94 -1.93 -13.29 11.84
CA HIS A 94 -1.95 -11.90 11.44
C HIS A 94 -0.55 -11.34 11.18
N LEU A 95 -0.49 -10.32 10.34
CA LEU A 95 0.71 -9.54 10.04
C LEU A 95 0.56 -8.16 10.67
N GLY A 96 1.44 -7.81 11.60
CA GLY A 96 1.52 -6.48 12.19
C GLY A 96 2.61 -5.65 11.52
N ILE A 97 2.28 -4.43 11.11
CA ILE A 97 3.19 -3.43 10.54
C ILE A 97 3.03 -2.19 11.40
N HIS A 98 4.09 -1.76 12.09
CA HIS A 98 4.00 -0.68 13.09
C HIS A 98 5.23 0.20 13.12
N GLY A 99 5.10 1.45 13.59
CA GLY A 99 6.24 2.34 13.84
C GLY A 99 6.89 2.90 12.58
N PHE A 100 6.17 2.88 11.45
CA PHE A 100 6.67 3.47 10.20
C PHE A 100 6.55 5.00 10.20
N THR A 101 7.64 5.66 9.81
CA THR A 101 7.60 7.10 9.49
C THR A 101 6.70 7.34 8.28
N THR A 102 6.31 8.58 8.02
CA THR A 102 5.43 8.86 6.88
C THR A 102 6.13 9.03 5.54
N GLY A 103 7.47 9.10 5.53
CA GLY A 103 8.22 9.41 4.31
C GLY A 103 7.88 10.80 3.77
N TYR A 104 8.45 11.17 2.63
CA TYR A 104 8.15 12.48 2.03
C TYR A 104 8.33 12.51 0.50
N VAL A 105 7.69 13.50 -0.12
CA VAL A 105 7.77 13.79 -1.55
C VAL A 105 8.40 15.18 -1.74
N ASN A 106 9.34 15.24 -2.68
CA ASN A 106 9.96 16.46 -3.15
C ASN A 106 9.57 16.68 -4.61
N VAL A 107 9.16 17.90 -4.93
CA VAL A 107 8.78 18.30 -6.29
C VAL A 107 9.54 19.57 -6.65
N ASP A 108 10.32 19.51 -7.72
CA ASP A 108 10.86 20.68 -8.40
C ASP A 108 10.14 20.83 -9.75
N TYR A 109 9.55 22.00 -9.98
CA TYR A 109 8.75 22.29 -11.17
C TYR A 109 9.11 23.68 -11.73
N PRO A 110 10.33 23.82 -12.30
CA PRO A 110 10.75 25.06 -12.92
C PRO A 110 9.99 25.29 -14.22
N VAL A 111 9.36 26.45 -14.35
CA VAL A 111 8.60 26.81 -15.55
C VAL A 111 9.13 28.08 -16.18
N ARG A 112 8.86 28.20 -17.48
CA ARG A 112 8.96 29.44 -18.23
C ARG A 112 7.59 29.78 -18.79
N ILE A 113 7.06 30.91 -18.36
CA ILE A 113 5.82 31.48 -18.89
C ILE A 113 6.20 32.54 -19.92
N ARG A 114 5.59 32.49 -21.10
CA ARG A 114 5.71 33.50 -22.14
C ARG A 114 4.36 34.09 -22.44
N MET A 115 4.28 35.41 -22.41
CA MET A 115 3.09 36.17 -22.82
C MET A 115 3.45 37.03 -24.03
N THR A 116 2.74 36.83 -25.13
CA THR A 116 2.86 37.67 -26.33
C THR A 116 1.81 38.77 -26.24
N ILE A 117 2.28 40.01 -26.17
CA ILE A 117 1.46 41.20 -25.93
C ILE A 117 1.55 42.13 -27.15
N PRO A 118 0.46 42.78 -27.59
CA PRO A 118 0.51 43.80 -28.64
C PRO A 118 1.39 44.99 -28.25
N ASN A 119 2.17 45.52 -29.20
CA ASN A 119 3.02 46.68 -28.97
C ASN A 119 2.18 47.93 -28.69
N ASN A 120 2.75 48.84 -27.89
CA ASN A 120 2.15 50.15 -27.69
C ASN A 120 1.99 50.88 -29.04
N ASN A 121 0.88 51.61 -29.17
CA ASN A 121 0.52 52.40 -30.36
C ASN A 121 0.23 51.57 -31.63
N THR A 122 0.00 50.26 -31.52
CA THR A 122 -0.45 49.43 -32.65
C THR A 122 -1.94 49.09 -32.62
N PHE A 123 -2.70 49.72 -31.72
CA PHE A 123 -4.13 49.51 -31.51
C PHE A 123 -4.84 50.81 -31.11
N CYS A 124 -6.14 50.88 -31.35
CA CYS A 124 -7.01 52.03 -31.07
C CYS A 124 -7.92 51.79 -29.84
N PRO A 125 -8.42 52.87 -29.20
CA PRO A 125 -9.51 52.77 -28.22
C PRO A 125 -10.72 52.01 -28.76
N GLY A 126 -11.18 51.03 -27.97
CA GLY A 126 -12.28 50.14 -28.34
C GLY A 126 -11.89 48.86 -29.06
N ASP A 127 -10.62 48.70 -29.48
CA ASP A 127 -10.14 47.46 -30.10
C ASP A 127 -10.07 46.31 -29.08
N THR A 128 -10.38 45.09 -29.51
CA THR A 128 -10.15 43.87 -28.73
C THR A 128 -8.72 43.38 -28.94
N LEU A 129 -7.94 43.39 -27.87
CA LEU A 129 -6.55 42.94 -27.84
C LEU A 129 -6.46 41.52 -27.32
N LYS A 130 -5.53 40.74 -27.86
CA LYS A 130 -5.22 39.37 -27.43
C LYS A 130 -3.87 39.35 -26.73
N ILE A 131 -3.83 38.76 -25.53
CA ILE A 131 -2.60 38.30 -24.89
C ILE A 131 -2.57 36.79 -25.04
N HIS A 132 -1.60 36.30 -25.80
CA HIS A 132 -1.37 34.87 -25.93
C HIS A 132 -0.42 34.41 -24.84
N SER A 133 -0.86 33.48 -23.99
CA SER A 133 -0.01 32.87 -22.97
C SER A 133 0.40 31.47 -23.38
N GLN A 134 1.62 31.08 -23.04
CA GLN A 134 2.09 29.70 -23.10
C GLN A 134 3.06 29.45 -21.94
N TYR A 135 3.22 28.20 -21.52
CA TYR A 135 4.27 27.83 -20.57
C TYR A 135 4.98 26.53 -20.98
N ASP A 136 6.26 26.47 -20.62
CA ASP A 136 7.11 25.29 -20.82
C ASP A 136 7.72 24.89 -19.46
N ILE A 137 7.77 23.60 -19.15
CA ILE A 137 8.61 23.10 -18.04
C ILE A 137 10.08 23.10 -18.49
N LEU A 138 10.93 23.73 -17.69
CA LEU A 138 12.38 23.80 -17.91
C LEU A 138 13.09 22.53 -17.47
N THR A 139 14.33 22.34 -17.93
CA THR A 139 15.21 21.27 -17.41
C THR A 139 15.45 21.45 -15.91
N GLY A 140 15.53 20.34 -15.17
CA GLY A 140 15.68 20.36 -13.71
C GLY A 140 14.39 20.14 -12.93
N TRP A 141 13.29 19.76 -13.61
CA TRP A 141 12.13 19.21 -12.95
C TRP A 141 12.45 17.85 -12.29
N ASN A 142 11.80 17.53 -11.18
CA ASN A 142 11.87 16.22 -10.55
C ASN A 142 10.60 15.92 -9.73
N LEU A 143 10.33 14.63 -9.53
CA LEU A 143 9.37 14.15 -8.55
C LEU A 143 10.02 13.02 -7.75
N ASN A 144 10.73 13.39 -6.70
CA ASN A 144 11.47 12.46 -5.87
C ASN A 144 10.62 12.02 -4.67
N THR A 145 10.64 10.73 -4.39
CA THR A 145 9.95 10.16 -3.23
C THR A 145 10.96 9.50 -2.31
N TYR A 146 10.69 9.57 -1.01
CA TYR A 146 11.52 9.03 0.04
C TYR A 146 10.66 8.13 0.90
N PHE A 147 10.88 6.82 0.75
CA PHE A 147 10.07 5.80 1.41
C PHE A 147 10.21 5.87 2.94
N PRO A 148 9.17 5.53 3.71
CA PRO A 148 9.26 5.31 5.17
C PRO A 148 10.43 4.41 5.64
N GLU A 149 11.34 4.90 6.49
CA GLU A 149 12.62 4.20 6.77
C GLU A 149 12.71 3.44 8.11
N ALA A 150 11.73 3.53 9.00
CA ALA A 150 11.74 2.86 10.31
C ALA A 150 10.49 2.02 10.50
N GLY A 151 10.48 1.00 11.35
CA GLY A 151 9.29 0.21 11.66
C GLY A 151 9.56 -1.20 12.15
N VAL A 152 8.51 -1.86 12.59
CA VAL A 152 8.50 -3.25 13.03
C VAL A 152 7.49 -3.99 12.16
N ILE A 153 7.92 -5.10 11.58
CA ILE A 153 7.02 -6.01 10.88
C ILE A 153 7.06 -7.36 11.56
N GLY A 154 5.94 -7.78 12.13
CA GLY A 154 5.80 -9.07 12.78
C GLY A 154 4.80 -9.95 12.06
N LEU A 155 5.13 -11.22 11.87
CA LEU A 155 4.16 -12.24 11.50
C LEU A 155 3.87 -13.06 12.75
N TYR A 156 2.59 -13.15 13.10
CA TYR A 156 2.12 -13.78 14.31
C TYR A 156 1.17 -14.92 14.00
N LEU A 157 1.21 -15.92 14.88
CA LEU A 157 0.30 -17.04 14.88
C LEU A 157 -0.43 -17.06 16.21
N ASP A 158 -1.74 -17.02 16.15
CA ASP A 158 -2.61 -17.06 17.32
C ASP A 158 -3.11 -18.50 17.46
N PHE A 159 -2.83 -19.15 18.58
CA PHE A 159 -3.12 -20.57 18.74
C PHE A 159 -3.51 -20.91 20.17
N GLY A 160 -4.52 -21.76 20.30
CA GLY A 160 -4.89 -22.38 21.56
C GLY A 160 -5.74 -23.62 21.31
N PHE A 161 -5.68 -24.59 22.22
CA PHE A 161 -6.56 -25.74 22.19
C PHE A 161 -6.72 -26.34 23.57
N ASN A 162 -7.85 -26.98 23.78
CA ASN A 162 -8.07 -27.91 24.86
C ASN A 162 -8.55 -29.23 24.27
N LEU A 163 -7.95 -30.31 24.72
CA LEU A 163 -8.41 -31.66 24.47
C LEU A 163 -8.32 -32.41 25.80
N ASP A 164 -9.48 -32.62 26.40
CA ASP A 164 -9.66 -33.41 27.59
C ASP A 164 -10.50 -34.63 27.23
N PHE A 165 -9.97 -35.82 27.46
CA PHE A 165 -10.57 -37.10 27.14
C PHE A 165 -10.35 -38.08 28.28
N ASP A 166 -11.43 -38.32 29.01
CA ASP A 166 -11.47 -39.17 30.18
C ASP A 166 -12.30 -40.43 29.92
N ALA A 167 -11.93 -41.52 30.58
CA ALA A 167 -12.69 -42.76 30.59
C ALA A 167 -12.98 -43.20 32.02
N THR A 168 -14.26 -43.38 32.32
CA THR A 168 -14.74 -43.89 33.60
C THR A 168 -15.32 -45.28 33.40
N ILE A 169 -14.77 -46.27 34.10
CA ILE A 169 -15.22 -47.67 34.03
C ILE A 169 -15.64 -48.15 35.40
N CYS A 170 -16.88 -48.61 35.54
CA CYS A 170 -17.44 -49.09 36.80
C CYS A 170 -17.75 -50.58 36.74
N VAL A 171 -17.13 -51.34 37.66
CA VAL A 171 -17.42 -52.75 37.92
C VAL A 171 -17.46 -52.91 39.43
N TYR A 172 -18.65 -52.77 40.02
CA TYR A 172 -18.90 -52.63 41.47
C TYR A 172 -18.36 -51.32 42.06
N SER A 173 -17.13 -50.92 41.70
CA SER A 173 -16.54 -49.60 41.96
C SER A 173 -16.02 -48.98 40.65
N CYS A 174 -16.03 -47.65 40.57
CA CYS A 174 -15.53 -46.91 39.43
C CYS A 174 -14.01 -46.68 39.49
N PHE A 175 -13.42 -46.60 38.30
CA PHE A 175 -12.04 -46.22 38.07
C PHE A 175 -12.00 -45.20 36.92
N ASP A 176 -11.35 -44.07 37.18
CA ASP A 176 -11.19 -42.99 36.22
C ASP A 176 -9.78 -43.07 35.61
N ALA A 177 -9.71 -42.97 34.29
CA ALA A 177 -8.47 -42.89 33.54
C ALA A 177 -8.50 -41.66 32.64
N SER A 178 -7.62 -40.69 32.91
CA SER A 178 -7.34 -39.63 31.95
C SER A 178 -6.49 -40.18 30.82
N ILE A 179 -7.05 -40.15 29.61
CA ILE A 179 -6.41 -40.68 28.41
C ILE A 179 -5.62 -39.56 27.73
N ILE A 180 -6.23 -38.38 27.60
CA ILE A 180 -5.59 -37.17 27.08
C ILE A 180 -6.07 -35.99 27.95
N ASP A 181 -5.17 -35.25 28.56
CA ASP A 181 -5.46 -33.97 29.22
C ASP A 181 -4.42 -32.96 28.76
N VAL A 182 -4.79 -32.14 27.77
CA VAL A 182 -3.96 -31.07 27.25
C VAL A 182 -4.76 -29.79 27.13
N ASN A 183 -4.34 -28.78 27.88
CA ASN A 183 -4.90 -27.44 27.82
C ASN A 183 -3.80 -26.42 27.51
N ILE A 184 -3.82 -25.88 26.31
CA ILE A 184 -2.98 -24.78 25.87
C ILE A 184 -3.86 -23.54 25.72
N PRO A 185 -3.69 -22.53 26.60
CA PRO A 185 -4.48 -21.32 26.51
C PRO A 185 -4.24 -20.65 25.15
N TYR A 186 -5.25 -19.93 24.67
CA TYR A 186 -5.13 -19.13 23.47
C TYR A 186 -4.08 -18.02 23.69
N ASP A 187 -3.03 -18.04 22.88
CA ASP A 187 -1.91 -17.10 22.96
C ASP A 187 -1.39 -16.75 21.56
N THR A 188 -0.63 -15.65 21.46
CA THR A 188 -0.03 -15.16 20.23
C THR A 188 1.47 -15.45 20.24
N ILE A 189 1.93 -16.24 19.26
CA ILE A 189 3.34 -16.61 19.10
C ILE A 189 3.92 -15.88 17.88
N PRO A 190 5.01 -15.10 18.03
CA PRO A 190 5.68 -14.50 16.90
C PRO A 190 6.37 -15.59 16.06
N ILE A 191 6.00 -15.69 14.78
CA ILE A 191 6.73 -16.52 13.81
C ILE A 191 8.03 -15.82 13.43
N LEU A 192 7.98 -14.52 13.15
CA LEU A 192 9.16 -13.69 12.89
C LEU A 192 8.87 -12.23 13.23
N GLU A 193 9.91 -11.48 13.54
CA GLU A 193 9.85 -10.04 13.74
C GLU A 193 11.05 -9.36 13.05
N LEU A 194 10.76 -8.43 12.15
CA LEU A 194 11.72 -7.54 11.51
C LEU A 194 11.68 -6.18 12.19
N ASN A 195 12.55 -5.97 13.18
CA ASN A 195 12.59 -4.73 13.93
C ASN A 195 13.70 -3.80 13.40
N SER A 196 13.35 -2.88 12.50
CA SER A 196 14.33 -1.94 11.92
C SER A 196 14.73 -0.84 12.90
N LEU A 197 13.92 -0.57 13.94
CA LEU A 197 14.23 0.39 14.99
C LEU A 197 15.45 -0.04 15.83
N THR A 198 15.52 -1.33 16.16
CA THR A 198 16.66 -1.92 16.88
C THR A 198 17.74 -2.45 15.93
N GLY A 199 17.39 -2.68 14.66
CA GLY A 199 18.27 -3.31 13.68
C GLY A 199 18.48 -4.80 13.94
N VAL A 200 17.56 -5.45 14.67
CA VAL A 200 17.60 -6.87 15.00
C VAL A 200 16.38 -7.55 14.40
N PHE A 201 16.63 -8.62 13.65
CA PHE A 201 15.58 -9.43 13.04
C PHE A 201 15.58 -10.81 13.68
N THR A 202 14.43 -11.24 14.16
CA THR A 202 14.25 -12.48 14.93
C THR A 202 13.39 -13.46 14.15
N TYR A 203 13.88 -14.67 13.93
CA TYR A 203 13.19 -15.69 13.13
C TYR A 203 13.71 -17.10 13.45
N PRO A 204 12.89 -18.15 13.29
CA PRO A 204 13.35 -19.53 13.41
C PRO A 204 14.28 -19.87 12.24
N CYS A 205 15.38 -20.54 12.55
CA CYS A 205 16.39 -20.94 11.57
C CYS A 205 16.95 -22.31 11.89
N PHE A 206 17.54 -22.94 10.87
CA PHE A 206 18.32 -24.17 11.03
C PHE A 206 19.79 -23.81 11.27
N ASP A 207 20.33 -24.18 12.43
CA ASP A 207 21.74 -24.09 12.75
C ASP A 207 22.30 -25.51 13.02
N PRO A 208 23.09 -26.09 12.11
CA PRO A 208 23.67 -27.41 12.31
C PRO A 208 24.67 -27.48 13.48
N GLY A 209 25.11 -26.32 14.01
CA GLY A 209 25.98 -26.22 15.18
C GLY A 209 25.23 -26.17 16.51
N SER A 210 23.91 -25.99 16.52
CA SER A 210 23.09 -25.96 17.74
C SER A 210 22.42 -27.31 18.01
N PHE A 211 22.15 -27.59 19.29
CA PHE A 211 21.31 -28.72 19.69
C PHE A 211 20.19 -28.21 20.62
N PRO A 212 18.92 -28.20 20.19
CA PRO A 212 18.42 -28.71 18.91
C PRO A 212 18.91 -27.90 17.69
N PRO A 213 18.96 -28.50 16.49
CA PRO A 213 19.47 -27.84 15.26
C PRO A 213 18.50 -26.80 14.69
N ILE A 214 17.33 -26.64 15.28
CA ILE A 214 16.42 -25.53 15.01
C ILE A 214 16.54 -24.58 16.20
N THR A 215 16.82 -23.31 15.94
CA THR A 215 17.00 -22.26 16.96
C THR A 215 16.33 -20.95 16.51
N ILE A 216 16.31 -19.96 17.39
CA ILE A 216 15.93 -18.59 17.05
C ILE A 216 17.20 -17.84 16.62
N CYS A 217 17.24 -17.45 15.36
CA CYS A 217 18.31 -16.62 14.82
C CYS A 217 18.01 -15.14 15.06
N HIS A 218 19.08 -14.40 15.30
CA HIS A 218 19.08 -12.95 15.25
C HIS A 218 20.02 -12.51 14.14
N ASN A 219 19.51 -11.75 13.18
CA ASN A 219 20.30 -11.23 12.05
C ASN A 219 20.08 -9.72 11.90
N GLN A 220 20.96 -9.07 11.14
CA GLN A 220 20.88 -7.66 10.76
C GLN A 220 20.89 -7.47 9.24
N ILE A 221 20.88 -8.57 8.47
CA ILE A 221 20.93 -8.58 7.02
C ILE A 221 19.57 -8.99 6.45
N LEU A 222 19.09 -8.23 5.47
CA LEU A 222 17.91 -8.51 4.66
C LEU A 222 18.32 -8.76 3.19
N PRO A 223 17.52 -9.50 2.40
CA PRO A 223 16.31 -10.23 2.80
C PRO A 223 16.63 -11.46 3.65
N ILE A 224 15.68 -11.87 4.51
CA ILE A 224 15.72 -13.19 5.12
C ILE A 224 15.20 -14.20 4.09
N ILE A 225 15.96 -15.26 3.87
CA ILE A 225 15.61 -16.33 2.94
C ILE A 225 15.44 -17.62 3.76
N PHE A 226 14.28 -18.26 3.59
CA PHE A 226 13.92 -19.51 4.22
C PHE A 226 14.05 -20.64 3.19
N ASP A 227 15.18 -21.33 3.23
CA ASP A 227 15.52 -22.42 2.31
C ASP A 227 15.36 -23.82 2.92
N VAL A 228 14.92 -23.90 4.18
CA VAL A 228 14.82 -25.16 4.92
C VAL A 228 13.34 -25.47 5.19
N PRO A 229 12.72 -26.36 4.40
CA PRO A 229 11.31 -26.71 4.58
C PRO A 229 11.01 -27.31 5.96
N ILE A 230 12.03 -27.86 6.65
CA ILE A 230 11.90 -28.58 7.92
C ILE A 230 11.25 -27.73 9.02
N ILE A 231 11.40 -26.40 8.96
CA ILE A 231 10.80 -25.48 9.96
C ILE A 231 9.38 -25.03 9.60
N GLY A 232 8.81 -25.48 8.48
CA GLY A 232 7.48 -25.08 8.04
C GLY A 232 7.42 -23.67 7.42
N LEU A 233 8.56 -23.09 7.08
CA LEU A 233 8.68 -21.79 6.39
C LEU A 233 9.53 -21.93 5.12
N THR A 234 9.07 -21.33 4.04
CA THR A 234 9.79 -21.22 2.78
C THR A 234 9.63 -19.85 2.16
N GLY A 235 10.59 -19.44 1.32
CA GLY A 235 10.52 -18.20 0.57
C GLY A 235 11.37 -17.09 1.19
N SER A 236 10.89 -15.86 1.17
CA SER A 236 11.68 -14.70 1.59
C SER A 236 10.84 -13.56 2.14
N ILE A 237 11.42 -12.81 3.07
CA ILE A 237 10.85 -11.57 3.60
C ILE A 237 11.93 -10.49 3.71
N THR A 238 11.56 -9.25 3.41
CA THR A 238 12.38 -8.05 3.61
C THR A 238 11.51 -6.91 4.14
N LEU A 239 12.12 -5.79 4.53
CA LEU A 239 11.37 -4.56 4.76
C LEU A 239 10.87 -3.99 3.42
N PRO A 240 9.65 -3.43 3.39
CA PRO A 240 9.15 -2.73 2.21
C PRO A 240 10.02 -1.50 1.95
N TYR A 241 10.41 -1.33 0.69
CA TYR A 241 11.11 -0.14 0.21
C TYR A 241 10.80 0.06 -1.28
N VAL A 242 9.98 1.05 -1.61
CA VAL A 242 9.54 1.27 -2.99
C VAL A 242 10.40 2.34 -3.64
N GLU A 243 11.28 1.93 -4.55
CA GLU A 243 11.98 2.86 -5.44
C GLU A 243 11.04 3.32 -6.55
N THR A 244 10.74 4.62 -6.60
CA THR A 244 9.92 5.20 -7.66
C THR A 244 10.78 5.73 -8.79
N HIS A 245 10.28 5.65 -10.02
CA HIS A 245 10.88 6.27 -11.19
C HIS A 245 9.94 7.36 -11.69
N ASP A 246 10.45 8.57 -11.89
CA ASP A 246 9.68 9.71 -12.32
C ASP A 246 9.71 9.92 -13.84
N TRP A 247 8.61 10.46 -14.36
CA TRP A 247 8.52 10.91 -15.74
C TRP A 247 7.62 12.13 -15.85
N LYS A 248 7.92 12.95 -16.84
CA LYS A 248 7.07 14.05 -17.27
C LYS A 248 6.15 13.57 -18.37
N ASP A 249 4.89 13.94 -18.28
CA ASP A 249 3.90 13.73 -19.32
C ASP A 249 3.31 15.07 -19.78
N VAL A 250 2.99 15.15 -21.07
CA VAL A 250 2.37 16.32 -21.68
C VAL A 250 1.00 15.85 -22.17
N VAL A 251 -0.02 16.04 -21.33
CA VAL A 251 -1.40 15.63 -21.64
C VAL A 251 -1.94 16.50 -22.77
N ASP A 252 -1.72 17.81 -22.66
CA ASP A 252 -1.93 18.78 -23.73
C ASP A 252 -1.01 20.00 -23.54
N VAL A 253 -1.21 21.05 -24.35
CA VAL A 253 -0.40 22.29 -24.28
C VAL A 253 -0.57 23.03 -22.94
N CYS A 254 -1.70 22.88 -22.25
CA CYS A 254 -2.05 23.52 -20.99
C CYS A 254 -1.79 22.63 -19.76
N GLU A 255 -1.71 21.31 -19.92
CA GLU A 255 -1.54 20.33 -18.85
C GLU A 255 -0.26 19.50 -19.04
N GLN A 256 0.81 19.94 -18.36
CA GLN A 256 2.05 19.20 -18.24
C GLN A 256 2.17 18.69 -16.79
N ASN A 257 2.30 17.38 -16.61
CA ASN A 257 2.23 16.72 -15.30
C ASN A 257 3.53 15.96 -15.01
N LEU A 258 3.84 15.80 -13.72
CA LEU A 258 4.88 14.87 -13.27
C LEU A 258 4.22 13.66 -12.63
N TYR A 259 4.76 12.48 -12.91
CA TYR A 259 4.34 11.23 -12.33
C TYR A 259 5.54 10.48 -11.79
N ALA A 260 5.34 9.70 -10.73
CA ALA A 260 6.36 8.78 -10.23
C ALA A 260 5.68 7.49 -9.78
N GLN A 261 6.27 6.35 -10.16
CA GLN A 261 5.71 5.04 -9.87
C GLN A 261 6.80 4.05 -9.48
N GLY A 262 6.47 3.19 -8.53
CA GLY A 262 7.32 2.09 -8.11
C GLY A 262 6.52 0.95 -7.50
N SER A 263 7.13 -0.23 -7.42
CA SER A 263 6.56 -1.36 -6.71
C SER A 263 7.65 -2.24 -6.10
N ASN A 264 7.39 -2.80 -4.92
CA ASN A 264 8.28 -3.77 -4.27
C ASN A 264 7.47 -4.93 -3.69
N THR A 265 7.85 -6.16 -4.03
CA THR A 265 7.33 -7.38 -3.38
C THR A 265 8.25 -7.73 -2.23
N TRP A 266 7.75 -7.55 -1.00
CA TRP A 266 8.55 -7.59 0.21
C TRP A 266 8.24 -8.79 1.11
N ILE A 267 7.08 -9.44 0.90
CA ILE A 267 6.78 -10.77 1.45
C ILE A 267 6.52 -11.74 0.31
N ASN A 268 7.18 -12.89 0.36
CA ASN A 268 6.82 -14.07 -0.39
C ASN A 268 7.10 -15.30 0.47
N LEU A 269 6.14 -15.71 1.29
CA LEU A 269 6.30 -16.79 2.27
C LEU A 269 5.32 -17.92 2.00
N GLY A 270 5.80 -19.16 2.05
CA GLY A 270 4.97 -20.37 2.16
C GLY A 270 5.07 -20.90 3.59
N ILE A 271 3.92 -21.17 4.21
CA ILE A 271 3.82 -21.56 5.61
C ILE A 271 3.04 -22.87 5.72
N ASP A 272 3.69 -23.90 6.27
CA ASP A 272 3.06 -25.12 6.75
C ASP A 272 2.79 -24.96 8.25
N VAL A 273 1.52 -24.81 8.61
CA VAL A 273 1.09 -24.47 9.98
C VAL A 273 1.45 -25.57 10.97
N ILE A 274 1.32 -26.83 10.59
CA ILE A 274 1.59 -27.95 11.51
C ILE A 274 3.07 -28.05 11.79
N GLN A 275 3.88 -27.89 10.74
CA GLN A 275 5.32 -27.97 10.86
C GLN A 275 5.92 -26.77 11.61
N ILE A 276 5.42 -25.55 11.36
CA ILE A 276 5.87 -24.37 12.11
C ILE A 276 5.42 -24.44 13.58
N LEU A 277 4.19 -24.85 13.87
CA LEU A 277 3.72 -25.03 15.25
C LEU A 277 4.54 -26.10 15.99
N SER A 278 4.82 -27.23 15.35
CA SER A 278 5.64 -28.29 15.94
C SER A 278 7.07 -27.80 16.21
N THR A 279 7.62 -26.99 15.30
CA THR A 279 8.94 -26.35 15.46
C THR A 279 8.94 -25.36 16.62
N LEU A 280 7.96 -24.45 16.67
CA LEU A 280 7.84 -23.44 17.72
C LEU A 280 7.57 -24.06 19.10
N ALA A 281 6.75 -25.11 19.15
CA ALA A 281 6.50 -25.89 20.35
C ALA A 281 7.77 -26.55 20.91
N GLY A 282 8.75 -26.86 20.06
CA GLY A 282 10.06 -27.35 20.49
C GLY A 282 10.86 -26.35 21.33
N PHE A 283 10.52 -25.06 21.28
CA PHE A 283 11.11 -24.02 22.13
C PHE A 283 10.35 -23.78 23.43
N ILE A 284 9.15 -24.36 23.58
CA ILE A 284 8.34 -24.23 24.79
C ILE A 284 8.77 -25.31 25.80
N PRO A 285 9.12 -24.95 27.05
CA PRO A 285 9.56 -25.93 28.02
C PRO A 285 8.43 -26.93 28.38
N PRO A 286 8.78 -28.15 28.84
CA PRO A 286 7.80 -29.11 29.33
C PRO A 286 6.95 -28.55 30.48
N PRO A 287 5.66 -28.96 30.60
CA PRO A 287 4.99 -29.99 29.80
C PRO A 287 4.34 -29.50 28.50
N ALA A 288 4.18 -28.19 28.31
CA ALA A 288 3.36 -27.62 27.25
C ALA A 288 3.92 -27.90 25.82
N GLY A 289 5.21 -27.68 25.59
CA GLY A 289 5.84 -27.92 24.28
C GLY A 289 5.65 -29.36 23.77
N PRO A 290 6.07 -30.39 24.54
CA PRO A 290 5.86 -31.78 24.18
C PRO A 290 4.39 -32.19 24.00
N ALA A 291 3.47 -31.60 24.78
CA ALA A 291 2.04 -31.86 24.63
C ALA A 291 1.49 -31.32 23.30
N ILE A 292 1.90 -30.11 22.90
CA ILE A 292 1.57 -29.53 21.58
C ILE A 292 2.11 -30.42 20.46
N GLN A 293 3.37 -30.84 20.53
CA GLN A 293 3.97 -31.70 19.50
C GLN A 293 3.26 -33.06 19.39
N SER A 294 2.86 -33.64 20.52
CA SER A 294 2.14 -34.92 20.57
C SER A 294 0.74 -34.78 19.97
N PHE A 295 0.03 -33.70 20.28
CA PHE A 295 -1.27 -33.40 19.69
C PHE A 295 -1.16 -33.21 18.17
N LEU A 296 -0.20 -32.39 17.70
CA LEU A 296 0.01 -32.17 16.27
C LEU A 296 0.37 -33.46 15.53
N ALA A 297 1.14 -34.37 16.16
CA ALA A 297 1.48 -35.67 15.58
C ALA A 297 0.28 -36.62 15.45
N ILE A 298 -0.82 -36.39 16.19
CA ILE A 298 -2.07 -37.16 16.05
C ILE A 298 -2.93 -36.61 14.91
N LEU A 299 -2.70 -35.37 14.44
CA LEU A 299 -3.54 -34.75 13.41
C LEU A 299 -3.29 -35.30 11.99
N ASP A 300 -2.15 -35.94 11.75
CA ASP A 300 -1.80 -36.57 10.47
C ASP A 300 -0.99 -37.84 10.72
N GLY A 301 -1.42 -38.98 10.15
CA GLY A 301 -0.73 -40.24 10.38
C GLY A 301 -1.36 -41.47 9.72
N SER A 302 -0.90 -42.65 10.16
CA SER A 302 -1.43 -43.94 9.71
C SER A 302 -1.71 -44.86 10.89
N ILE A 303 -2.88 -45.49 10.89
CA ILE A 303 -3.24 -46.56 11.80
C ILE A 303 -3.18 -47.87 11.03
N ASP A 304 -2.33 -48.79 11.50
CA ASP A 304 -2.24 -50.14 10.97
C ASP A 304 -3.07 -51.10 11.83
N ILE A 305 -4.13 -51.67 11.25
CA ILE A 305 -4.96 -52.70 11.90
C ILE A 305 -4.89 -53.98 11.05
N ALA A 306 -3.99 -54.88 11.44
CA ALA A 306 -3.77 -56.18 10.80
C ALA A 306 -3.46 -56.07 9.30
N ILE A 307 -4.45 -56.29 8.42
CA ILE A 307 -4.32 -56.23 6.96
C ILE A 307 -4.81 -54.90 6.36
N VAL A 308 -5.26 -53.97 7.19
CA VAL A 308 -5.82 -52.68 6.77
C VAL A 308 -4.87 -51.56 7.20
N HIS A 309 -4.40 -50.80 6.22
CA HIS A 309 -3.62 -49.58 6.41
C HIS A 309 -4.56 -48.38 6.23
N ILE A 310 -4.83 -47.65 7.31
CA ILE A 310 -5.66 -46.45 7.28
C ILE A 310 -4.74 -45.24 7.37
N GLN A 311 -4.60 -44.49 6.29
CA GLN A 311 -3.98 -43.16 6.30
C GLN A 311 -5.07 -42.12 6.57
N TYR A 312 -4.80 -41.19 7.48
CA TYR A 312 -5.76 -40.17 7.87
C TYR A 312 -5.04 -38.83 8.08
N SER A 313 -5.68 -37.76 7.64
CA SER A 313 -5.28 -36.37 7.88
C SER A 313 -6.51 -35.66 8.43
N LEU A 314 -6.54 -35.43 9.74
CA LEU A 314 -7.63 -34.72 10.43
C LEU A 314 -7.54 -33.22 10.21
N PHE A 315 -6.31 -32.68 10.10
CA PHE A 315 -6.09 -31.27 9.93
C PHE A 315 -4.79 -31.01 9.16
N SER A 316 -4.89 -30.29 8.05
CA SER A 316 -3.76 -29.80 7.27
C SER A 316 -4.03 -28.35 6.93
N ALA A 317 -3.07 -27.48 7.21
CA ALA A 317 -3.18 -26.05 6.93
C ALA A 317 -1.87 -25.56 6.31
N TYR A 318 -1.97 -25.15 5.05
CA TYR A 318 -0.89 -24.53 4.29
C TYR A 318 -1.40 -23.23 3.69
N PHE A 319 -0.64 -22.16 3.83
CA PHE A 319 -0.98 -20.89 3.19
C PHE A 319 0.26 -20.18 2.65
N THR A 320 0.05 -19.31 1.67
CA THR A 320 1.09 -18.53 1.03
C THR A 320 0.76 -17.06 1.18
N ILE A 321 1.70 -16.29 1.74
CA ILE A 321 1.60 -14.84 1.86
C ILE A 321 2.46 -14.22 0.76
N LYS A 322 1.82 -13.45 -0.12
CA LYS A 322 2.52 -12.59 -1.08
C LYS A 322 2.05 -11.16 -0.90
N SER A 323 2.96 -10.28 -0.52
CA SER A 323 2.66 -8.85 -0.32
C SER A 323 3.52 -7.99 -1.23
N THR A 324 2.85 -7.16 -2.03
CA THR A 324 3.47 -6.20 -2.93
C THR A 324 2.95 -4.81 -2.59
N MET A 325 3.88 -3.89 -2.31
CA MET A 325 3.56 -2.49 -2.14
C MET A 325 3.74 -1.76 -3.47
N ILE A 326 2.78 -0.92 -3.82
CA ILE A 326 2.79 -0.12 -5.04
C ILE A 326 2.59 1.34 -4.62
N GLN A 327 3.44 2.23 -5.15
CA GLN A 327 3.29 3.67 -4.95
C GLN A 327 3.11 4.36 -6.29
N ASN A 328 2.11 5.24 -6.36
CA ASN A 328 1.79 6.03 -7.54
C ASN A 328 1.60 7.49 -7.10
N PHE A 329 2.46 8.37 -7.59
CA PHE A 329 2.40 9.81 -7.33
C PHE A 329 2.06 10.56 -8.61
N SER A 330 1.24 11.60 -8.47
CA SER A 330 0.93 12.52 -9.55
C SER A 330 0.98 13.95 -9.03
N PHE A 331 1.80 14.77 -9.67
CA PHE A 331 1.82 16.21 -9.48
C PHE A 331 1.21 16.88 -10.70
N LYS A 332 0.03 17.48 -10.50
CA LYS A 332 -0.78 18.10 -11.56
C LYS A 332 -1.02 19.59 -11.26
N PRO A 333 -0.02 20.45 -11.49
CA PRO A 333 -0.11 21.86 -11.13
C PRO A 333 -1.02 22.63 -12.10
N LYS A 334 -1.69 23.65 -11.57
CA LYS A 334 -2.38 24.67 -12.37
C LYS A 334 -1.63 25.99 -12.25
N ILE A 335 -1.11 26.48 -13.37
CA ILE A 335 -0.36 27.72 -13.42
C ILE A 335 -1.30 28.87 -13.75
N TRP A 336 -1.33 29.88 -12.89
CA TRP A 336 -2.17 31.06 -13.07
C TRP A 336 -1.32 32.28 -13.43
N ASN A 337 -1.73 32.98 -14.48
CA ASN A 337 -1.32 34.33 -14.76
C ASN A 337 -2.22 35.30 -13.99
N LYS A 338 -1.62 36.31 -13.37
CA LYS A 338 -2.35 37.39 -12.70
C LYS A 338 -1.96 38.72 -13.32
N LEU A 339 -2.93 39.39 -13.95
CA LEU A 339 -2.73 40.69 -14.57
C LEU A 339 -3.56 41.76 -13.84
N SER A 340 -2.95 42.92 -13.63
CA SER A 340 -3.63 44.08 -13.05
C SER A 340 -3.61 45.23 -14.05
N PHE A 341 -4.79 45.81 -14.28
CA PHE A 341 -5.01 46.94 -15.15
C PHE A 341 -5.36 48.20 -14.32
N PRO A 342 -5.03 49.41 -14.79
CA PRO A 342 -5.32 50.64 -14.05
C PRO A 342 -6.82 50.90 -13.84
N THR A 343 -7.66 50.38 -14.74
CA THR A 343 -9.12 50.54 -14.71
C THR A 343 -9.79 49.21 -15.07
N PRO A 344 -11.05 48.99 -14.65
CA PRO A 344 -11.79 47.80 -15.08
C PRO A 344 -11.97 47.77 -16.60
N ILE A 345 -11.77 46.59 -17.19
CA ILE A 345 -11.90 46.34 -18.63
C ILE A 345 -12.81 45.15 -18.89
N GLU A 346 -13.56 45.21 -19.99
CA GLU A 346 -14.29 44.05 -20.54
C GLU A 346 -13.27 43.05 -21.07
N TYR A 347 -13.35 41.80 -20.62
CA TYR A 347 -12.49 40.72 -21.09
C TYR A 347 -13.23 39.39 -21.22
N PHE A 348 -12.66 38.50 -22.02
CA PHE A 348 -13.01 37.09 -22.06
C PHE A 348 -11.75 36.24 -22.25
N VAL A 349 -11.77 35.03 -21.73
CA VAL A 349 -10.67 34.06 -21.84
C VAL A 349 -11.12 32.92 -22.74
N THR A 350 -10.25 32.47 -23.64
CA THR A 350 -10.49 31.28 -24.45
C THR A 350 -9.50 30.16 -24.15
N ASP A 351 -9.96 28.93 -24.32
CA ASP A 351 -9.13 27.74 -24.17
C ASP A 351 -8.78 27.12 -25.54
N PRO A 352 -7.50 27.17 -25.96
CA PRO A 352 -7.06 26.58 -27.23
C PRO A 352 -7.27 25.06 -27.30
N THR A 353 -7.30 24.36 -26.16
CA THR A 353 -7.52 22.90 -26.11
C THR A 353 -8.97 22.51 -26.39
N MET A 354 -9.90 23.46 -26.23
CA MET A 354 -11.34 23.29 -26.46
C MET A 354 -11.81 24.11 -27.66
N ASN A 355 -11.07 24.05 -28.78
CA ASN A 355 -11.40 24.77 -30.03
C ASN A 355 -11.66 26.27 -29.82
N ASP A 356 -10.82 26.92 -29.01
CA ASP A 356 -10.93 28.35 -28.67
C ASP A 356 -12.28 28.74 -28.04
N SER A 357 -12.92 27.82 -27.32
CA SER A 357 -14.15 28.13 -26.59
C SER A 357 -13.93 29.19 -25.50
N ILE A 358 -14.93 30.06 -25.32
CA ILE A 358 -14.91 31.05 -24.24
C ILE A 358 -15.23 30.34 -22.92
N ILE A 359 -14.30 30.42 -21.97
CA ILE A 359 -14.42 29.78 -20.66
C ILE A 359 -14.80 30.77 -19.55
N GLU A 360 -14.48 32.05 -19.76
CA GLU A 360 -14.76 33.12 -18.81
C GLU A 360 -15.00 34.42 -19.58
N GLN A 361 -15.92 35.25 -19.09
CA GLN A 361 -16.16 36.59 -19.60
C GLN A 361 -16.65 37.49 -18.46
N ASN A 362 -15.97 38.62 -18.24
CA ASN A 362 -16.29 39.52 -17.13
C ASN A 362 -15.77 40.95 -17.37
N ILE A 363 -16.00 41.84 -16.40
CA ILE A 363 -15.42 43.18 -16.32
C ILE A 363 -14.64 43.30 -15.01
N SER A 364 -13.32 43.44 -15.09
CA SER A 364 -12.46 43.54 -13.91
C SER A 364 -11.19 44.32 -14.23
N ASN A 365 -10.54 44.85 -13.19
CA ASN A 365 -9.19 45.39 -13.26
C ASN A 365 -8.13 44.39 -12.78
N GLU A 366 -8.54 43.29 -12.16
CA GLU A 366 -7.69 42.15 -11.77
C GLU A 366 -8.19 40.92 -12.51
N ILE A 367 -7.33 40.31 -13.33
CA ILE A 367 -7.68 39.19 -14.20
C ILE A 367 -6.73 38.03 -13.90
N ASP A 368 -7.32 36.93 -13.46
CA ASP A 368 -6.64 35.65 -13.24
C ASP A 368 -7.07 34.67 -14.33
N PHE A 369 -6.12 34.07 -15.05
CA PHE A 369 -6.41 33.05 -16.07
C PHE A 369 -5.28 32.03 -16.13
N LEU A 370 -5.54 30.82 -16.63
CA LEU A 370 -4.49 29.79 -16.69
C LEU A 370 -3.43 30.13 -17.74
N ALA A 371 -2.18 29.81 -17.46
CA ALA A 371 -1.15 29.83 -18.49
C ALA A 371 -1.50 28.79 -19.58
N CYS A 372 -1.24 29.15 -20.84
CA CYS A 372 -1.71 28.48 -22.07
C CYS A 372 -3.13 28.81 -22.53
N GLN A 373 -3.91 29.56 -21.75
CA GLN A 373 -5.14 30.17 -22.23
C GLN A 373 -4.88 31.57 -22.82
N ASP A 374 -5.81 32.03 -23.64
CA ASP A 374 -5.71 33.32 -24.31
C ASP A 374 -6.67 34.33 -23.68
N LEU A 375 -6.12 35.48 -23.28
CA LEU A 375 -6.91 36.58 -22.75
C LEU A 375 -7.23 37.56 -23.88
N TYR A 376 -8.51 37.84 -24.07
CA TYR A 376 -8.99 38.90 -24.95
C TYR A 376 -9.60 40.00 -24.10
N PHE A 377 -9.21 41.24 -24.33
CA PHE A 377 -9.74 42.38 -23.58
C PHE A 377 -9.93 43.60 -24.46
N LYS A 378 -10.89 44.44 -24.10
CA LYS A 378 -11.21 45.65 -24.84
C LYS A 378 -10.38 46.83 -24.33
N TRP A 379 -9.66 47.51 -25.21
CA TRP A 379 -8.88 48.69 -24.84
C TRP A 379 -9.83 49.83 -24.41
N PRO A 380 -9.63 50.46 -23.23
CA PRO A 380 -10.52 51.49 -22.72
C PRO A 380 -10.73 52.64 -23.71
N LEU A 381 -11.96 53.14 -23.77
CA LEU A 381 -12.24 54.44 -24.41
C LEU A 381 -11.80 55.57 -23.46
N PRO A 382 -11.17 56.64 -23.98
CA PRO A 382 -10.78 57.79 -23.17
C PRO A 382 -11.95 58.55 -22.56
#